data_AF-A0A6D2KZ73-F1
#
_entry.id   AF-A0A6D2KZ73-F1
#
_cell.length_a   1.000
_cell.length_b   1.000
_cell.length_c   1.000
_cell.angle_alpha   90.00
_cell.angle_beta   90.00
_cell.angle_gamma   90.00
#
_symmetry.space_group_name_H-M   'P 1'
#
loop_
_entity.id
_entity.type
_entity.pdbx_description
1 polymer ?
#
loop_
_entity_poly.entity_id
_entity_poly.type
_entity_poly.pdbx_seq_one_letter_code
_entity_poly.pdbx_strand_id
1 'polypeptide(L)'
;MTKDALVWFSNLPAESIDNFDDLTNAFLKHYSMQMTRVTRNMFTMTQVQGKSLREFMGKFKKAARDVGDMPDSVPLETLRNGLWYDSKFKEDLSLRPPQL
;
A
#
# COMPACT_ATOMS: atom_id res chain seq x y z
N MET A 1 -8.40 -13.39 -12.11
CA MET A 1 -9.32 -12.83 -11.08
C MET A 1 -9.15 -13.65 -9.81
N THR A 2 -8.85 -13.00 -8.69
CA THR A 2 -8.67 -13.64 -7.39
C THR A 2 -10.00 -14.24 -6.91
N LYS A 3 -9.95 -15.40 -6.24
CA LYS A 3 -11.13 -16.17 -5.80
C LYS A 3 -12.13 -15.31 -5.02
N ASP A 4 -11.64 -14.32 -4.25
CA ASP A 4 -12.46 -13.43 -3.45
C ASP A 4 -13.34 -12.47 -4.27
N ALA A 5 -12.83 -11.96 -5.40
CA ALA A 5 -13.61 -11.09 -6.29
C ALA A 5 -14.74 -11.85 -6.98
N LEU A 6 -14.49 -13.11 -7.34
CA LEU A 6 -15.52 -13.99 -7.90
C LEU A 6 -16.58 -14.33 -6.86
N VAL A 7 -16.18 -14.64 -5.62
CA VAL A 7 -17.11 -14.91 -4.52
C VAL A 7 -17.96 -13.68 -4.22
N TRP A 8 -17.37 -12.48 -4.17
CA TRP A 8 -18.14 -11.25 -3.99
C TRP A 8 -19.16 -11.05 -5.10
N PHE A 9 -18.73 -11.14 -6.37
CA PHE A 9 -19.59 -10.91 -7.53
C PHE A 9 -20.76 -11.90 -7.59
N SER A 10 -20.50 -13.20 -7.33
CA SER A 10 -21.54 -14.23 -7.31
C SER A 10 -22.56 -14.09 -6.17
N ASN A 11 -22.25 -13.29 -5.15
CA ASN A 11 -23.16 -13.02 -4.02
C ASN A 11 -23.97 -11.73 -4.21
N LEU A 12 -23.82 -11.04 -5.35
CA LEU A 12 -24.65 -9.87 -5.64
C LEU A 12 -26.11 -10.29 -5.86
N PRO A 13 -27.10 -9.48 -5.41
CA PRO A 13 -28.50 -9.76 -5.71
C PRO A 13 -28.74 -9.81 -7.21
N ALA A 14 -29.68 -10.65 -7.66
CA ALA A 14 -30.14 -10.64 -9.04
C ALA A 14 -30.65 -9.24 -9.41
N GLU A 15 -30.41 -8.81 -10.65
CA GLU A 15 -30.85 -7.51 -11.18
C GLU A 15 -30.29 -6.30 -10.42
N SER A 16 -29.20 -6.46 -9.65
CA SER A 16 -28.56 -5.34 -8.93
C SER A 16 -27.52 -4.56 -9.76
N ILE A 17 -27.22 -5.03 -10.97
CA ILE A 17 -26.29 -4.39 -11.91
C ILE A 17 -26.99 -4.30 -13.26
N ASP A 18 -27.37 -3.09 -13.65
CA ASP A 18 -28.01 -2.83 -14.95
C ASP A 18 -26.98 -2.40 -16.01
N ASN A 19 -25.87 -1.81 -15.56
CA ASN A 19 -24.81 -1.29 -16.42
C ASN A 19 -23.43 -1.35 -15.75
N PHE A 20 -22.41 -0.90 -16.48
CA PHE A 20 -21.02 -0.89 -16.01
C PHE A 20 -20.79 0.05 -14.82
N ASP A 21 -21.53 1.15 -14.72
CA ASP A 21 -21.39 2.11 -13.63
C ASP A 21 -21.92 1.52 -12.31
N ASP A 22 -23.02 0.76 -12.35
CA ASP A 22 -23.56 0.05 -11.17
C ASP A 22 -22.57 -0.99 -10.65
N LEU A 23 -21.98 -1.77 -11.56
CA LEU A 23 -20.91 -2.71 -11.23
C LEU A 23 -19.71 -2.00 -10.60
N THR A 24 -19.24 -0.91 -11.22
CA THR A 24 -18.10 -0.14 -10.74
C THR A 24 -18.37 0.44 -9.36
N ASN A 25 -19.55 1.01 -9.14
CA ASN A 25 -19.96 1.57 -7.85
C ASN A 25 -20.05 0.50 -6.77
N ALA A 26 -20.64 -0.67 -7.07
CA ALA A 26 -20.72 -1.79 -6.14
C ALA A 26 -19.32 -2.32 -5.78
N PHE A 27 -18.45 -2.45 -6.78
CA PHE A 27 -17.07 -2.90 -6.60
C PHE A 27 -16.27 -1.93 -5.72
N LEU A 28 -16.31 -0.63 -6.06
CA LEU A 28 -15.64 0.40 -5.26
C LEU A 28 -16.21 0.46 -3.84
N LYS A 29 -17.52 0.36 -3.66
CA LYS A 29 -18.11 0.31 -2.30
C LYS A 29 -17.61 -0.88 -1.50
N HIS A 30 -17.45 -2.05 -2.12
CA HIS A 30 -16.99 -3.25 -1.43
C HIS A 30 -15.49 -3.24 -1.13
N TYR A 31 -14.66 -2.77 -2.06
CA TYR A 31 -13.19 -2.86 -1.96
C TYR A 31 -12.48 -1.55 -1.59
N SER A 32 -13.16 -0.40 -1.60
CA SER A 32 -12.56 0.91 -1.29
C SER A 32 -11.87 0.95 0.06
N MET A 33 -12.45 0.34 1.10
CA MET A 33 -11.84 0.30 2.43
C MET A 33 -10.50 -0.45 2.40
N GLN A 34 -10.40 -1.55 1.65
CA GLN A 34 -9.17 -2.33 1.53
C GLN A 34 -8.11 -1.56 0.74
N MET A 35 -8.50 -0.94 -0.38
CA MET A 35 -7.60 -0.09 -1.17
C MET A 35 -7.06 1.07 -0.32
N THR A 36 -7.94 1.78 0.38
CA THR A 36 -7.58 2.88 1.28
C THR A 36 -6.62 2.41 2.37
N ARG A 37 -6.85 1.22 2.95
CA ARG A 37 -6.00 0.65 3.99
C ARG A 37 -4.61 0.29 3.45
N VAL A 38 -4.52 -0.29 2.25
CA VAL A 38 -3.25 -0.62 1.60
C VAL A 38 -2.44 0.64 1.32
N THR A 39 -3.05 1.65 0.70
CA THR A 39 -2.42 2.94 0.45
C THR A 39 -1.96 3.59 1.76
N ARG A 40 -2.84 3.68 2.76
CA ARG A 40 -2.52 4.24 4.08
C ARG A 40 -1.35 3.50 4.74
N ASN A 41 -1.36 2.17 4.73
CA ASN A 41 -0.30 1.36 5.32
C ASN A 41 1.07 1.66 4.71
N MET A 42 1.15 1.98 3.42
CA MET A 42 2.42 2.37 2.81
C MET A 42 2.85 3.78 3.25
N PHE A 43 1.97 4.77 3.13
CA PHE A 43 2.32 6.19 3.34
C PHE A 43 2.41 6.63 4.81
N THR A 44 1.76 5.92 5.74
CA THR A 44 1.79 6.29 7.17
C THR A 44 2.68 5.38 8.01
N MET A 45 3.39 4.43 7.39
CA MET A 45 4.26 3.51 8.13
C MET A 45 5.56 4.20 8.56
N THR A 46 5.82 4.19 9.86
CA THR A 46 7.04 4.74 10.45
C THR A 46 7.80 3.67 11.24
N GLN A 47 9.13 3.73 11.20
CA GLN A 47 9.99 2.97 12.08
C GLN A 47 9.90 3.57 13.49
N VAL A 48 9.40 2.76 14.43
CA VAL A 48 9.33 3.13 15.85
C VAL A 48 10.73 3.12 16.45
N GLN A 49 11.03 4.08 17.33
CA GLN A 49 12.28 4.13 18.09
C GLN A 49 12.55 2.78 18.78
N GLY A 50 13.80 2.30 18.70
CA GLY A 50 14.21 1.03 19.30
C GLY A 50 13.74 -0.23 18.55
N LYS A 51 12.90 -0.12 17.51
CA LYS A 51 12.58 -1.25 16.64
C LYS A 51 13.64 -1.43 15.56
N SER A 52 13.91 -2.69 15.24
CA SER A 52 14.93 -3.04 14.26
C SER A 52 14.58 -2.54 12.85
N LEU A 53 15.60 -2.10 12.11
CA LEU A 53 15.45 -1.74 10.69
C LEU A 53 14.91 -2.91 9.87
N ARG A 54 15.31 -4.14 10.20
CA ARG A 54 14.84 -5.37 9.52
C ARG A 54 13.33 -5.54 9.61
N GLU A 55 12.75 -5.34 10.80
CA GLU A 55 11.31 -5.45 11.01
C GLU A 55 10.56 -4.40 10.18
N PHE A 56 11.02 -3.15 10.22
CA PHE A 56 10.46 -2.06 9.43
C PHE A 56 10.54 -2.36 7.92
N MET A 57 11.72 -2.72 7.41
CA MET A 57 11.92 -3.05 5.99
C MET A 57 11.05 -4.23 5.54
N GLY A 58 10.82 -5.21 6.40
CA GLY A 58 9.91 -6.32 6.10
C GLY A 58 8.47 -5.85 5.90
N LYS A 59 7.97 -4.98 6.78
CA LYS A 59 6.62 -4.39 6.67
C LYS A 59 6.53 -3.44 5.47
N PHE A 60 7.54 -2.62 5.24
CA PHE A 60 7.61 -1.68 4.12
C PHE A 60 7.56 -2.39 2.77
N LYS A 61 8.39 -3.44 2.58
CA LYS A 61 8.38 -4.25 1.35
C LYS A 61 7.04 -4.91 1.09
N LYS A 62 6.34 -5.35 2.15
CA LYS A 62 4.99 -5.91 2.02
C LYS A 62 4.00 -4.84 1.55
N ALA A 63 3.98 -3.68 2.22
CA ALA A 63 3.08 -2.59 1.84
C ALA A 63 3.34 -2.08 0.41
N ALA A 64 4.61 -1.94 0.00
CA ALA A 64 4.95 -1.52 -1.36
C ALA A 64 4.46 -2.52 -2.42
N ARG A 65 4.54 -3.83 -2.16
CA ARG A 65 3.98 -4.86 -3.06
C ARG A 65 2.45 -4.80 -3.14
N ASP A 66 1.79 -4.50 -2.02
CA ASP A 66 0.33 -4.45 -1.95
C ASP A 66 -0.25 -3.24 -2.73
N VAL A 67 0.49 -2.12 -2.83
CA VAL A 67 0.05 -0.91 -3.55
C VAL A 67 0.12 -1.07 -5.07
N GLY A 68 0.94 -1.98 -5.58
CA GLY A 68 1.12 -2.21 -7.02
C GLY A 68 2.21 -1.33 -7.64
N ASP A 69 2.12 -1.09 -8.95
CA ASP A 69 3.12 -0.33 -9.68
C ASP A 69 3.10 1.15 -9.30
N MET A 70 4.28 1.70 -9.02
CA MET A 70 4.51 3.10 -8.67
C MET A 70 5.82 3.54 -9.32
N PRO A 71 5.99 4.83 -9.69
CA PRO A 71 7.31 5.36 -10.02
C PRO A 71 8.26 5.14 -8.86
N ASP A 72 9.50 4.67 -9.12
CA ASP A 72 10.46 4.30 -8.07
C ASP A 72 10.77 5.44 -7.08
N SER A 73 10.59 6.69 -7.50
CA SER A 73 10.72 7.88 -6.64
C SER A 73 9.76 7.85 -5.43
N VAL A 74 8.54 7.33 -5.61
CA VAL A 74 7.49 7.32 -4.58
C VAL A 74 7.85 6.39 -3.41
N PRO A 75 8.15 5.09 -3.61
CA PRO A 75 8.58 4.23 -2.52
C PRO A 75 9.91 4.68 -1.89
N LEU A 76 10.85 5.27 -2.65
CA LEU A 76 12.07 5.80 -2.06
C LEU A 76 11.80 6.97 -1.10
N GLU A 77 10.94 7.91 -1.51
CA GLU A 77 10.59 9.04 -0.66
C GLU A 77 9.83 8.59 0.60
N THR A 78 8.84 7.72 0.46
CA THR A 78 8.11 7.22 1.62
C THR A 78 9.01 6.40 2.54
N LEU A 79 9.94 5.61 2.00
CA LEU A 79 10.92 4.90 2.80
C LEU A 79 11.74 5.88 3.66
N ARG A 80 12.30 6.92 3.03
CA ARG A 80 13.09 7.95 3.71
C ARG A 80 12.28 8.65 4.81
N ASN A 81 11.02 8.99 4.52
CA ASN A 81 10.14 9.68 5.45
C ASN A 81 9.71 8.78 6.62
N GLY A 82 9.49 7.49 6.36
CA GLY A 82 9.10 6.49 7.35
C GLY A 82 10.22 6.07 8.30
N LEU A 83 11.49 6.22 7.94
CA LEU A 83 12.60 5.88 8.83
C LEU A 83 12.66 6.77 10.06
N TRP A 84 13.08 6.17 11.18
CA TRP A 84 13.34 6.89 12.44
C TRP A 84 14.34 8.01 12.18
N TYR A 85 14.02 9.23 12.64
CA TYR A 85 14.75 10.43 12.23
C TYR A 85 16.23 10.39 12.60
N ASP A 86 16.56 9.79 13.75
CA ASP A 86 17.92 9.65 14.29
C ASP A 86 18.55 8.28 13.96
N SER A 87 18.08 7.60 12.91
CA SER A 87 18.70 6.35 12.48
C SER A 87 19.87 6.63 11.53
N LYS A 88 21.01 5.98 11.77
CA LYS A 88 22.19 6.03 10.89
C LYS A 88 21.84 5.71 9.43
N PHE A 89 20.87 4.82 9.21
CA PHE A 89 20.43 4.45 7.87
C PHE A 89 19.72 5.60 7.14
N LYS A 90 18.91 6.40 7.84
CA LYS A 90 18.27 7.59 7.25
C LYS A 90 19.29 8.68 6.93
N GLU A 91 20.24 8.89 7.83
CA GLU A 91 21.38 9.78 7.60
C GLU A 91 22.15 9.35 6.34
N ASP A 92 22.53 8.08 6.25
CA ASP A 92 23.22 7.51 5.09
C ASP A 92 22.46 7.69 3.79
N LEU A 93 21.15 7.43 3.77
CA LEU A 93 20.30 7.62 2.59
C LEU A 93 20.17 9.09 2.18
N SER A 94 20.26 10.02 3.15
CA SER A 94 20.19 11.45 2.87
C SER A 94 21.49 11.97 2.28
N LEU A 95 22.63 11.43 2.74
CA LEU A 95 23.96 11.75 2.22
C LEU A 95 24.25 11.08 0.88
N ARG A 96 23.71 9.87 0.67
CA ARG A 96 23.98 9.02 -0.49
C ARG A 96 22.64 8.48 -1.01
N PRO A 97 21.89 9.31 -1.76
CA PRO A 97 20.61 8.90 -2.32
C PRO A 97 20.82 7.73 -3.31
N PRO A 98 19.87 6.78 -3.38
CA PRO A 98 19.89 5.73 -4.40
C PRO A 98 19.89 6.33 -5.80
N GLN A 99 20.65 5.74 -6.72
CA GLN A 99 20.57 6.05 -8.15
C GLN A 99 19.34 5.33 -8.71
N LEU A 100 18.47 6.10 -9.36
CA LEU A 100 17.27 5.64 -10.07
C LEU A 100 17.62 5.30 -11.52
#